data_AF-A0A7D4C2V2-F1
#
_entry.id   AF-A0A7D4C2V2-F1
#
_cell.length_a   1.000
_cell.length_b   1.000
_cell.length_c   1.000
_cell.angle_alpha   90.00
_cell.angle_beta   90.00
_cell.angle_gamma   90.00
#
_symmetry.space_group_name_H-M   'P 1'
#
loop_
_entity.id
_entity.type
_entity.pdbx_description
1 polymer ?
#
loop_
_entity_poly.entity_id
_entity_poly.type
_entity_poly.pdbx_seq_one_letter_code
_entity_poly.pdbx_strand_id
1 'polypeptide(L)'
;MKATCRPRSGSKVQYEVLELTPGGCLIDARAWMPREGESISVWLEGLEPLAGTVVWAEDGKAGIAFEQLLHEAVYSRLMQSAA
;
A
#
# COMPACT_ATOMS: atom_id res chain seq x y z
N MET A 1 -1.52 -9.41 -6.12
CA MET A 1 -0.35 -8.57 -6.49
C MET A 1 0.47 -8.25 -5.22
N LYS A 2 1.67 -7.66 -5.35
CA LYS A 2 2.50 -7.29 -4.18
C LYS A 2 2.81 -5.79 -4.16
N ALA A 3 2.88 -5.21 -2.97
CA ALA A 3 3.35 -3.85 -2.75
C ALA A 3 4.62 -3.92 -1.91
N THR A 4 5.60 -3.08 -2.22
CA THR A 4 6.68 -2.86 -1.26
C THR A 4 6.33 -1.65 -0.41
N CYS A 5 6.41 -1.75 0.90
CA CYS A 5 6.10 -0.67 1.81
C CYS A 5 7.34 -0.34 2.65
N ARG A 6 7.56 0.94 2.93
CA ARG A 6 8.64 1.40 3.79
C ARG A 6 8.13 2.50 4.71
N PRO A 7 8.07 2.26 6.03
CA PRO A 7 7.79 3.30 6.99
C PRO A 7 8.86 4.38 6.97
N ARG A 8 8.55 5.58 7.49
CA ARG A 8 9.52 6.69 7.55
C ARG A 8 10.86 6.29 8.19
N SER A 9 10.80 5.49 9.26
CA SER A 9 11.97 4.89 9.91
C SER A 9 11.85 3.37 9.85
N GLY A 10 12.52 2.73 8.89
CA GLY A 10 12.49 1.28 8.77
C GLY A 10 13.02 0.76 7.44
N SER A 11 13.09 -0.56 7.36
CA SER A 11 13.45 -1.27 6.14
C SER A 11 12.29 -1.31 5.16
N LYS A 12 12.62 -1.39 3.88
CA LYS A 12 11.66 -1.65 2.80
C LYS A 12 11.28 -3.13 2.82
N VAL A 13 10.01 -3.46 2.96
CA VAL A 13 9.49 -4.84 3.07
C VAL A 13 8.35 -5.04 2.08
N GLN A 14 8.27 -6.23 1.48
CA GLN A 14 7.23 -6.58 0.51
C GLN A 14 6.05 -7.27 1.21
N TYR A 15 4.84 -6.84 0.88
CA TYR A 15 3.58 -7.35 1.41
C TYR A 15 2.63 -7.74 0.27
N GLU A 16 1.72 -8.66 0.57
CA GLU A 16 0.62 -8.98 -0.33
C GLU A 16 -0.43 -7.87 -0.27
N VAL A 17 -0.92 -7.43 -1.43
CA VAL A 17 -2.05 -6.50 -1.52
C VAL A 17 -3.32 -7.32 -1.64
N LEU A 18 -4.17 -7.23 -0.64
CA LEU A 18 -5.45 -7.94 -0.56
C LEU A 18 -6.54 -7.19 -1.33
N GLU A 19 -6.54 -5.85 -1.24
CA GLU A 19 -7.45 -4.97 -1.98
C GLU A 19 -6.71 -3.71 -2.42
N LEU A 20 -7.00 -3.24 -3.63
CA LEU A 20 -6.49 -1.99 -4.18
C LEU A 20 -7.67 -1.12 -4.61
N THR A 21 -7.61 0.17 -4.27
CA THR A 21 -8.51 1.20 -4.76
C THR A 21 -7.69 2.38 -5.27
N PRO A 22 -8.27 3.34 -6.00
CA PRO A 22 -7.55 4.56 -6.35
C PRO A 22 -7.06 5.35 -5.13
N GLY A 23 -7.74 5.24 -3.99
CA GLY A 23 -7.41 6.00 -2.77
C GLY A 23 -6.44 5.31 -1.83
N GLY A 24 -6.08 4.05 -2.06
CA GLY A 24 -5.29 3.30 -1.10
C GLY A 24 -5.28 1.80 -1.35
N CYS A 25 -4.63 1.07 -0.44
CA CYS A 25 -4.60 -0.39 -0.47
C CYS A 25 -4.75 -1.01 0.91
N LEU A 26 -5.26 -2.23 0.90
CA LEU A 26 -5.23 -3.16 2.02
C LEU A 26 -4.10 -4.14 1.81
N ILE A 27 -3.26 -4.35 2.83
CA ILE A 27 -2.17 -5.32 2.79
C ILE A 27 -2.33 -6.41 3.86
N ASP A 28 -1.78 -7.60 3.58
CA ASP A 28 -1.44 -8.57 4.63
C ASP A 28 -0.19 -8.08 5.35
N ALA A 29 -0.38 -7.62 6.58
CA ALA A 29 0.62 -7.05 7.45
C ALA A 29 1.05 -8.02 8.56
N ARG A 30 0.77 -9.33 8.52
CA ARG A 30 1.10 -10.25 9.64
C ARG A 30 2.58 -10.26 10.06
N ALA A 31 3.48 -9.94 9.12
CA ALA A 31 4.91 -9.83 9.36
C ALA A 31 5.35 -8.46 9.90
N TRP A 32 4.41 -7.56 10.18
CA TRP A 32 4.63 -6.17 10.56
C TRP A 32 3.59 -5.71 11.57
N MET A 33 3.95 -4.79 12.45
CA MET A 33 3.01 -4.12 13.37
C MET A 33 2.93 -2.63 12.99
N PRO A 34 2.18 -2.27 11.94
CA PRO A 34 1.93 -0.87 11.61
C PRO A 34 1.27 -0.13 12.77
N ARG A 35 1.53 1.18 12.87
CA ARG A 35 0.75 2.07 13.74
C ARG A 35 -0.15 2.96 12.91
N GLU A 36 -1.38 3.16 13.37
CA GLU A 36 -2.27 4.18 12.80
C GLU A 36 -1.60 5.56 12.83
N GLY A 37 -1.77 6.33 11.76
CA GLY A 37 -1.12 7.62 11.55
C GLY A 37 0.33 7.55 11.07
N GLU A 38 0.91 6.37 10.92
CA GLU A 38 2.28 6.23 10.43
C GLU A 38 2.39 6.55 8.93
N SER A 39 3.30 7.47 8.59
CA SER A 39 3.63 7.79 7.19
C SER A 39 4.45 6.67 6.55
N ILE A 40 4.02 6.24 5.36
CA ILE A 40 4.59 5.13 4.63
C ILE A 40 4.77 5.47 3.15
N SER A 41 5.87 5.02 2.56
CA SER A 41 6.03 5.01 1.12
C SER A 41 5.62 3.64 0.56
N VAL A 42 4.80 3.64 -0.48
CA VAL A 42 4.28 2.43 -1.13
C VAL A 42 4.77 2.37 -2.57
N TRP A 43 5.43 1.27 -2.94
CA TRP A 43 5.80 0.97 -4.32
C TRP A 43 4.86 -0.11 -4.86
N LEU A 44 4.07 0.27 -5.85
CA LEU A 44 3.29 -0.65 -6.68
C LEU A 44 4.07 -0.92 -7.99
N GLU A 45 3.75 -2.02 -8.65
CA GLU A 45 4.45 -2.45 -9.86
C GLU A 45 4.40 -1.38 -10.96
N GLY A 46 5.57 -0.99 -11.47
CA GLY A 46 5.68 -0.03 -12.56
C GLY A 46 5.35 1.42 -12.20
N LEU A 47 5.21 1.74 -10.91
CA LEU A 47 4.96 3.11 -10.44
C LEU A 47 6.12 3.66 -9.60
N GLU A 48 6.24 4.98 -9.61
CA GLU A 48 6.98 5.75 -8.61
C GLU A 48 6.37 5.55 -7.21
N PRO A 49 7.15 5.75 -6.12
CA PRO A 49 6.63 5.62 -4.76
C PRO A 49 5.47 6.58 -4.49
N LEU A 50 4.38 6.02 -3.98
CA LEU A 50 3.23 6.75 -3.49
C LEU A 50 3.44 7.05 -2.01
N ALA A 51 3.26 8.31 -1.62
CA ALA A 51 3.15 8.67 -0.21
C ALA A 51 1.78 8.23 0.32
N GLY A 52 1.75 7.68 1.52
CA GLY A 52 0.53 7.25 2.18
C GLY A 52 0.65 7.25 3.69
N THR A 53 -0.49 7.01 4.34
CA THR A 53 -0.61 6.93 5.79
C THR A 53 -1.40 5.69 6.17
N VAL A 54 -0.93 4.97 7.19
CA VAL A 54 -1.71 3.87 7.79
C VAL A 54 -2.94 4.47 8.48
N VAL A 55 -4.13 4.11 8.02
CA VAL A 55 -5.40 4.64 8.56
C VAL A 55 -6.03 3.72 9.61
N TRP A 56 -5.71 2.43 9.56
CA TRP A 56 -6.05 1.45 10.58
C TRP A 56 -5.11 0.25 10.49
N ALA A 57 -4.92 -0.46 11.61
CA ALA A 57 -4.14 -1.71 11.66
C ALA A 57 -4.75 -2.69 12.67
N GLU A 58 -5.30 -3.79 12.19
CA GLU A 58 -6.00 -4.77 13.01
C GLU A 58 -5.89 -6.17 12.37
N ASP A 59 -5.84 -7.22 13.20
CA ASP A 59 -5.82 -8.63 12.77
C ASP A 59 -4.77 -8.98 11.70
N GLY A 60 -3.58 -8.39 11.82
CA GLY A 60 -2.49 -8.61 10.87
C GLY A 60 -2.78 -8.04 9.48
N LYS A 61 -3.71 -7.08 9.38
CA LYS A 61 -3.99 -6.31 8.17
C LYS A 61 -3.75 -4.84 8.43
N ALA A 62 -3.48 -4.10 7.37
CA ALA A 62 -3.35 -2.65 7.45
C ALA A 62 -3.98 -1.98 6.23
N GLY A 63 -4.80 -0.96 6.51
CA GLY A 63 -5.29 -0.04 5.49
C GLY A 63 -4.33 1.12 5.33
N ILE A 64 -3.88 1.37 4.10
CA ILE A 64 -3.02 2.51 3.75
C ILE A 64 -3.81 3.41 2.81
N ALA A 65 -4.03 4.66 3.23
CA ALA A 65 -4.56 5.70 2.36
C ALA A 65 -3.41 6.39 1.64
N PHE A 66 -3.53 6.59 0.32
CA PHE A 66 -2.58 7.37 -0.45
C PHE A 66 -2.85 8.88 -0.27
N GLU A 67 -1.79 9.68 -0.23
CA GLU A 67 -1.92 11.14 -0.16
C GLU A 67 -2.53 11.73 -1.45
N GLN A 68 -2.34 11.04 -2.58
CA GLN A 68 -2.92 11.38 -3.87
C GLN A 68 -3.61 10.17 -4.47
N LEU A 69 -4.78 10.39 -5.07
CA LEU A 69 -5.50 9.34 -5.78
C LEU A 69 -4.69 8.86 -6.98
N LEU A 70 -4.73 7.55 -7.23
CA LEU A 70 -4.30 7.02 -8.50
C LEU A 70 -5.19 7.54 -9.62
N HIS A 71 -4.58 7.97 -10.71
CA HIS A 71 -5.30 8.25 -11.93
C HIS A 71 -6.00 6.97 -12.43
N GLU A 72 -7.21 7.09 -12.97
CA GLU A 72 -8.03 5.93 -13.41
C GLU A 72 -7.27 5.00 -14.37
N ALA A 73 -6.57 5.57 -15.36
CA ALA A 73 -5.74 4.80 -16.29
C ALA A 73 -4.63 3.98 -15.60
N VAL A 74 -4.04 4.51 -14.53
CA VAL A 74 -3.01 3.82 -13.75
C VAL A 74 -3.63 2.66 -12.97
N TYR A 75 -4.74 2.94 -12.27
CA TYR A 75 -5.49 1.92 -11.53
C TYR A 75 -5.93 0.77 -12.44
N SER A 76 -6.57 1.08 -13.57
CA SER A 76 -7.01 0.09 -14.55
C SER A 76 -5.87 -0.78 -15.08
N ARG A 77 -4.68 -0.20 -15.28
CA ARG A 77 -3.50 -0.95 -15.71
C ARG A 77 -2.99 -1.91 -14.63
N LEU A 78 -2.94 -1.47 -13.37
CA LEU A 78 -2.54 -2.32 -12.24
C LEU A 78 -3.50 -3.50 -12.03
N MET A 79 -4.81 -3.27 -12.25
CA MET A 79 -5.81 -4.32 -12.13
C MET A 79 -5.72 -5.36 -13.26
N GLN A 80 -5.28 -4.95 -14.46
CA GLN A 80 -5.06 -5.88 -15.58
C GLN A 80 -3.79 -6.71 -15.42
N SER A 81 -2.74 -6.20 -14.78
CA SER A 81 -1.49 -6.93 -14.53
C SER A 81 -1.57 -7.89 -13.33
N ALA A 82 -2.64 -7.83 -12.54
CA ALA A 82 -2.85 -8.69 -11.39
C ALA A 82 -3.57 -10.01 -11.72
N ALA A 83 -4.03 -10.18 -12.97
CA ALA A 83 -4.69 -11.37 -13.51
C ALA A 83 -3.69 -12.29 -14.24
#